data_AF-A0A7Y8WKE3-F1
#
_entry.id   AF-A0A7Y8WKE3-F1
#
_cell.length_a   1.000
_cell.length_b   1.000
_cell.length_c   1.000
_cell.angle_alpha   90.00
_cell.angle_beta   90.00
_cell.angle_gamma   90.00
#
_symmetry.space_group_name_H-M   'P 1'
#
loop_
_entity.id
_entity.type
_entity.pdbx_description
1 polymer ?
#
loop_
_entity_poly.entity_id
_entity_poly.type
_entity_poly.pdbx_seq_one_letter_code
_entity_poly.pdbx_strand_id
1 'polypeptide(L)'
;MKKIIEKYSYAILLIILSCSLAFILSLRFNSNVEEKFVTIMVSEGDSLWKISTQYSNQHSYSNNEFVSWVKQHNNIEGDRIYPGDEITIPVNLEAGSLTEYASAGGE
;
A
#
# COMPACT_ATOMS: atom_id res chain seq x y z
N MET A 1 -49.04 4.52 -13.57
CA MET A 1 -47.73 4.41 -12.88
C MET A 1 -47.83 3.85 -11.45
N LYS A 2 -48.84 4.23 -10.63
CA LYS A 2 -49.00 3.68 -9.26
C LYS A 2 -49.16 2.15 -9.18
N LYS A 3 -49.91 1.53 -10.11
CA LYS A 3 -50.15 0.06 -10.14
C LYS A 3 -48.88 -0.78 -10.31
N ILE A 4 -47.85 -0.25 -10.96
CA ILE A 4 -46.58 -0.98 -11.18
C ILE A 4 -45.75 -0.96 -9.89
N ILE A 5 -45.73 0.18 -9.19
CA ILE A 5 -45.00 0.35 -7.93
C ILE A 5 -45.57 -0.56 -6.83
N GLU A 6 -46.90 -0.71 -6.75
CA GLU A 6 -47.51 -1.59 -5.75
C GLU A 6 -47.26 -3.07 -6.04
N LYS A 7 -47.32 -3.49 -7.31
CA LYS A 7 -47.06 -4.89 -7.71
C LYS A 7 -45.60 -5.30 -7.53
N TYR A 8 -44.67 -4.39 -7.77
CA TYR A 8 -43.22 -4.67 -7.71
C TYR A 8 -42.56 -4.04 -6.48
N SER A 9 -43.33 -3.61 -5.48
CA SER A 9 -42.82 -2.88 -4.30
C SER A 9 -41.65 -3.59 -3.62
N TYR A 10 -41.76 -4.90 -3.37
CA TYR A 10 -40.69 -5.70 -2.78
C TYR A 10 -39.45 -5.84 -3.67
N ALA A 11 -39.64 -5.96 -4.99
CA ALA A 11 -38.52 -6.04 -5.94
C ALA A 11 -37.78 -4.69 -6.03
N ILE A 12 -38.52 -3.58 -6.03
CA ILE A 12 -37.96 -2.22 -6.01
C ILE A 12 -37.20 -1.98 -4.70
N LEU A 13 -37.75 -2.40 -3.55
CA LEU A 13 -37.07 -2.31 -2.26
C LEU A 13 -35.77 -3.12 -2.23
N LEU A 14 -35.74 -4.34 -2.80
CA LEU A 14 -34.53 -5.13 -2.91
C LEU A 14 -33.46 -4.48 -3.80
N ILE A 15 -33.87 -3.88 -4.91
CA ILE A 15 -32.95 -3.15 -5.81
C ILE A 15 -32.35 -1.96 -5.08
N ILE A 16 -33.16 -1.17 -4.36
CA ILE A 16 -32.68 -0.02 -3.59
C ILE A 16 -31.73 -0.47 -2.47
N LEU A 17 -32.04 -1.56 -1.78
CA LEU A 17 -31.20 -2.12 -0.72
C LEU A 17 -29.85 -2.63 -1.27
N SER A 18 -29.87 -3.26 -2.44
CA SER A 18 -28.66 -3.72 -3.12
C SER A 18 -27.80 -2.53 -3.56
N CYS A 19 -28.42 -1.49 -4.14
CA CYS A 19 -27.72 -0.27 -4.53
C CYS A 19 -27.14 0.49 -3.33
N SER A 20 -27.88 0.59 -2.22
CA SER A 20 -27.39 1.27 -1.02
C SER A 20 -26.24 0.49 -0.37
N LEU A 21 -26.30 -0.84 -0.34
CA LEU A 21 -25.20 -1.68 0.14
C LEU A 21 -23.95 -1.53 -0.75
N ALA A 22 -24.12 -1.57 -2.08
CA ALA A 22 -23.01 -1.37 -3.03
C ALA A 22 -22.40 0.03 -2.89
N PHE A 23 -23.22 1.07 -2.65
CA PHE A 23 -22.75 2.43 -2.43
C PHE A 23 -21.96 2.55 -1.12
N ILE A 24 -22.44 1.97 -0.02
CA ILE A 24 -21.74 1.94 1.26
C ILE A 24 -20.40 1.20 1.13
N LEU A 25 -20.38 0.05 0.44
CA LEU A 25 -19.15 -0.67 0.15
C LEU A 25 -18.20 0.20 -0.69
N SER A 26 -18.67 0.86 -1.73
CA SER A 26 -17.86 1.76 -2.56
C SER A 26 -17.25 2.92 -1.74
N LEU A 27 -17.97 3.46 -0.75
CA LEU A 27 -17.41 4.43 0.20
C LEU A 27 -16.34 3.83 1.12
N ARG A 28 -16.49 2.57 1.55
CA ARG A 28 -15.52 1.87 2.41
C ARG A 28 -14.26 1.40 1.67
N PHE A 29 -14.36 1.12 0.37
CA PHE A 29 -13.23 0.70 -0.47
C PHE A 29 -12.33 1.88 -0.93
N ASN A 30 -12.59 3.11 -0.48
CA ASN A 30 -11.70 4.26 -0.65
C ASN A 30 -10.58 4.31 0.41
N SER A 31 -10.15 3.17 0.93
CA SER A 31 -8.85 3.08 1.60
C SER A 31 -7.80 3.27 0.52
N ASN A 32 -7.46 4.52 0.22
CA ASN A 32 -6.23 4.85 -0.49
C ASN A 32 -5.12 4.35 0.45
N VAL A 33 -4.68 3.11 0.25
CA VAL A 33 -3.38 2.70 0.76
C VAL A 33 -2.44 3.62 0.02
N GLU A 34 -2.12 4.76 0.64
CA GLU A 34 -1.08 5.65 0.16
C GLU A 34 0.19 4.80 0.20
N GLU A 35 0.51 4.18 -0.94
CA GLU A 35 1.81 3.58 -1.16
C GLU A 35 2.82 4.71 -1.02
N LYS A 36 3.46 4.78 0.14
CA LYS A 36 4.51 5.75 0.41
C LYS A 36 5.82 5.16 -0.03
N PHE A 37 6.69 6.02 -0.52
CA PHE A 37 8.00 5.62 -1.00
C PHE A 37 9.05 6.27 -0.11
N VAL A 38 10.05 5.48 0.27
CA VAL A 38 11.20 5.94 1.03
C VAL A 38 12.45 5.63 0.23
N THR A 39 13.33 6.62 0.09
CA THR A 39 14.66 6.41 -0.47
C THR A 39 15.61 6.01 0.64
N ILE A 40 16.33 4.90 0.43
CA ILE A 40 17.38 4.42 1.33
C ILE A 40 18.71 4.35 0.60
N MET A 41 19.79 4.52 1.34
CA MET A 41 21.15 4.36 0.83
C MET A 41 21.63 2.93 1.10
N VAL A 42 22.07 2.26 0.05
CA VAL A 42 22.59 0.88 0.14
C VAL A 42 23.92 0.90 0.89
N SER A 43 24.06 0.05 1.91
CA SER A 43 25.31 -0.12 2.65
C SER A 43 26.09 -1.35 2.20
N GLU A 44 27.37 -1.43 2.58
CA GLU A 44 28.19 -2.62 2.32
C GLU A 44 27.57 -3.89 2.91
N GLY A 45 27.39 -4.91 2.06
CA GLY A 45 26.81 -6.20 2.46
C GLY A 45 25.27 -6.25 2.46
N ASP A 46 24.61 -5.20 1.97
CA ASP A 46 23.17 -5.25 1.72
C ASP A 46 22.82 -5.96 0.41
N SER A 47 21.62 -6.53 0.40
CA SER A 47 21.02 -7.15 -0.78
C SER A 47 19.55 -6.78 -0.81
N LEU A 48 18.96 -6.74 -2.01
CA LEU A 48 17.53 -6.46 -2.19
C LEU A 48 16.64 -7.39 -1.34
N TRP A 49 17.06 -8.65 -1.17
CA TRP A 49 16.37 -9.63 -0.32
C TRP A 49 16.47 -9.32 1.18
N LYS A 50 17.65 -8.89 1.63
CA LYS A 50 17.84 -8.49 3.04
C LYS A 50 17.01 -7.25 3.35
N ILE A 51 16.99 -6.29 2.42
CA ILE A 51 16.16 -5.08 2.52
C ILE A 51 14.67 -5.45 2.54
N SER A 52 14.18 -6.29 1.63
CA SER A 52 12.77 -6.73 1.67
C SER A 52 12.40 -7.39 3.00
N THR A 53 13.32 -8.17 3.57
CA THR A 53 13.09 -8.82 4.87
C THR A 53 13.08 -7.80 6.02
N GLN A 54 13.97 -6.81 5.98
CA GLN A 54 14.03 -5.73 6.97
C GLN A 54 12.76 -4.87 6.96
N TYR A 55 12.22 -4.56 5.78
CA TYR A 55 11.02 -3.74 5.60
C TYR A 55 9.72 -4.55 5.54
N SER A 56 9.75 -5.85 5.81
CA SER A 56 8.58 -6.75 5.73
C SER A 56 7.39 -6.34 6.59
N ASN A 57 7.62 -5.69 7.73
CA ASN A 57 6.56 -5.14 8.59
C ASN A 57 6.03 -3.77 8.10
N GLN A 58 6.76 -3.15 7.19
CA GLN A 58 6.48 -1.83 6.64
C GLN A 58 5.96 -1.92 5.21
N HIS A 59 5.71 -3.10 4.65
CA HIS A 59 5.12 -3.23 3.31
C HIS A 59 4.20 -4.46 3.24
N SER A 60 3.24 -4.45 2.32
CA SER A 60 2.29 -5.56 2.16
C SER A 60 2.67 -6.56 1.07
N TYR A 61 3.80 -6.34 0.36
CA TYR A 61 4.30 -7.21 -0.69
C TYR A 61 5.02 -8.44 -0.14
N SER A 62 5.00 -9.55 -0.90
CA SER A 62 5.94 -10.65 -0.68
C SER A 62 7.38 -10.22 -1.03
N ASN A 63 8.39 -10.92 -0.50
CA ASN A 63 9.79 -10.61 -0.78
C ASN A 63 10.09 -10.55 -2.29
N ASN A 64 9.54 -11.49 -3.07
CA ASN A 64 9.75 -11.54 -4.51
C ASN A 64 9.10 -10.36 -5.24
N GLU A 65 7.90 -9.95 -4.82
CA GLU A 65 7.21 -8.79 -5.38
C GLU A 65 7.94 -7.50 -5.03
N PHE A 66 8.39 -7.36 -3.78
CA PHE A 66 9.19 -6.22 -3.33
C PHE A 66 10.47 -6.07 -4.16
N VAL A 67 11.25 -7.15 -4.30
CA VAL A 67 12.50 -7.13 -5.08
C VAL A 67 12.23 -6.74 -6.54
N SER A 68 11.17 -7.30 -7.13
CA SER A 68 10.79 -6.99 -8.53
C SER A 68 10.37 -5.53 -8.68
N TRP A 69 9.58 -5.01 -7.75
CA TRP A 69 9.13 -3.61 -7.74
C TRP A 69 10.33 -2.67 -7.61
N VAL A 70 11.24 -2.92 -6.66
CA VAL A 70 12.42 -2.07 -6.43
C VAL A 70 13.32 -2.06 -7.66
N LYS A 71 13.51 -3.22 -8.31
CA LYS A 71 14.29 -3.30 -9.56
C LYS A 71 13.67 -2.48 -10.68
N GLN A 72 12.36 -2.62 -10.88
CA GLN A 72 11.64 -1.91 -11.93
C GLN A 72 11.63 -0.40 -11.68
N HIS A 73 11.37 0.03 -10.44
CA HIS A 73 11.23 1.44 -10.10
C HIS A 73 12.57 2.19 -10.09
N ASN A 74 13.66 1.53 -9.70
CA ASN A 74 15.00 2.15 -9.65
C ASN A 74 15.85 1.81 -10.87
N ASN A 75 15.26 1.20 -11.91
CA ASN A 75 15.97 0.87 -13.14
C ASN A 75 17.24 0.00 -12.92
N ILE A 76 17.21 -0.88 -11.90
CA ILE A 76 18.35 -1.72 -11.53
C ILE A 76 18.48 -2.87 -12.53
N GLU A 77 19.62 -2.94 -13.21
CA GLU A 77 19.92 -4.02 -14.14
C GLU A 77 20.34 -5.30 -13.39
N GLY A 78 19.47 -6.30 -13.42
CA GLY A 78 19.73 -7.59 -12.77
C GLY A 78 19.45 -7.56 -11.26
N ASP A 79 20.31 -8.20 -10.46
CA ASP A 79 20.12 -8.36 -9.00
C ASP A 79 21.24 -7.72 -8.18
N ARG A 80 22.03 -6.82 -8.79
CA ARG A 80 23.19 -6.19 -8.14
C ARG A 80 22.87 -4.77 -7.75
N ILE A 81 23.17 -4.45 -6.50
CA ILE A 81 23.15 -3.10 -5.92
C ILE A 81 24.54 -2.82 -5.36
N TYR A 82 24.95 -1.56 -5.40
CA TYR A 82 26.26 -1.13 -4.93
C TYR A 82 26.13 -0.24 -3.69
N PRO A 83 27.09 -0.32 -2.74
CA PRO A 83 27.13 0.59 -1.61
C PRO A 83 27.21 2.05 -2.10
N GLY A 84 26.36 2.90 -1.53
CA GLY A 84 26.19 4.29 -1.96
C GLY A 84 25.08 4.53 -2.98
N ASP A 85 24.47 3.47 -3.53
CA ASP A 85 23.30 3.62 -4.38
C ASP A 85 22.09 4.09 -3.55
N GLU A 86 21.34 5.05 -4.09
CA GLU A 86 20.06 5.49 -3.54
C GLU A 86 18.94 4.70 -4.21
N ILE A 87 18.24 3.87 -3.44
CA ILE A 87 17.12 3.07 -3.94
C ILE A 87 15.84 3.46 -3.24
N THR A 88 14.79 3.60 -4.04
CA THR A 88 13.43 3.88 -3.57
C THR A 88 12.72 2.57 -3.30
N ILE A 89 12.12 2.44 -2.11
CA ILE A 89 11.39 1.25 -1.68
C ILE A 89 9.95 1.62 -1.33
N PRO A 90 8.98 0.71 -1.54
CA PRO A 90 7.60 0.93 -1.15
C PRO A 90 7.42 0.59 0.33
N VAL A 91 6.80 1.50 1.07
CA VAL A 91 6.45 1.33 2.47
C VAL A 91 5.00 1.77 2.72
N ASN A 92 4.26 0.95 3.46
CA ASN A 92 2.99 1.30 4.06
C ASN A 92 3.27 2.01 5.38
N LEU A 93 3.37 3.34 5.30
CA LEU A 93 3.64 4.19 6.45
C LEU A 93 2.32 4.38 7.23
N GLU A 94 1.99 3.41 8.07
CA GLU A 94 1.06 3.61 9.19
C GLU A 94 1.60 4.80 9.99
N ALA A 95 0.81 5.86 10.13
CA ALA A 95 1.21 7.20 10.61
C ALA A 95 1.76 7.26 12.06
N GLY A 96 2.13 6.14 12.68
CA GLY A 96 2.63 6.05 14.05
C GLY A 96 4.15 5.91 14.22
N SER A 97 4.94 5.66 13.18
CA SER A 97 6.37 5.30 13.35
C SER A 97 7.39 6.41 13.08
N LEU A 98 7.00 7.58 12.54
CA LEU A 98 7.94 8.68 12.26
C LEU A 98 8.28 9.56 13.47
N THR A 99 7.56 9.44 14.59
CA THR A 99 7.74 10.33 15.75
C THR A 99 8.82 9.91 16.74
N GLU A 100 9.38 8.69 16.66
CA GLU A 100 10.26 8.19 17.72
C GLU A 100 11.76 8.45 17.50
N TYR A 101 12.19 8.77 16.28
CA TYR A 101 13.62 8.97 15.97
C TYR A 101 14.07 10.44 15.87
N ALA A 102 13.15 11.40 15.83
CA ALA A 102 13.49 12.83 15.79
C ALA A 102 13.71 13.46 17.18
N SER A 103 13.47 12.72 18.28
CA SER A 103 13.53 13.27 19.64
C SER A 103 14.71 12.79 20.50
N ALA A 104 15.61 11.95 19.98
CA ALA A 104 16.79 11.50 20.72
C ALA A 104 18.06 12.21 20.21
N GLY A 105 18.13 13.53 20.40
CA GLY A 105 19.24 14.34 19.93
C GLY A 105 19.14 15.79 20.40
N GLY A 106 18.89 16.00 21.68
CA GLY A 106 18.84 17.32 22.29
C GLY A 106 18.68 17.20 23.80
N GLU A 107 19.77 17.55 24.50
CA GLU A 107 19.98 17.65 25.96
C GLU A 107 20.63 16.44 26.64
#